data_AF-A0A963JAC6-F1
#
_entry.id   AF-A0A963JAC6-F1
#
_cell.length_a   1.000
_cell.length_b   1.000
_cell.length_c   1.000
_cell.angle_alpha   90.00
_cell.angle_beta   90.00
_cell.angle_gamma   90.00
#
_symmetry.space_group_name_H-M   'P 1'
#
loop_
_entity.id
_entity.type
_entity.pdbx_description
1 polymer ?
#
loop_
_entity_poly.entity_id
_entity_poly.type
_entity_poly.pdbx_seq_one_letter_code
_entity_poly.pdbx_strand_id
1 'polypeptide(L)' 'DTFISCYPNAGLPNPMSDTGFDETPEVTSRLVHEFAAEGLVNIVGGCCGTTPDHIAAIAAGVAKEAPRLRPFYREAQPA' A
#
# COMPACT_ATOMS: atom_id res chain seq x y z
N ASP A 1 0.34 13.55 -13.33
CA ASP A 1 0.14 14.40 -12.14
C ASP A 1 -1.06 14.02 -11.30
N THR A 2 -0.92 12.98 -10.48
CA THR A 2 -1.95 12.69 -9.47
C THR A 2 -1.33 12.11 -8.22
N PHE A 3 -2.05 12.20 -7.11
CA PHE A 3 -1.71 11.45 -5.90
C PHE A 3 -2.14 10.00 -6.06
N ILE A 4 -1.40 9.09 -5.42
CA ILE A 4 -1.63 7.66 -5.51
C ILE A 4 -2.14 7.13 -4.16
N SER A 5 -3.25 6.41 -4.20
CA SER A 5 -3.79 5.66 -3.06
C SER A 5 -3.68 4.17 -3.34
N CYS A 6 -3.13 3.40 -2.41
CA CYS A 6 -2.98 1.95 -2.52
C CYS A 6 -3.60 1.26 -1.30
N TYR A 7 -4.57 0.38 -1.53
CA TYR A 7 -5.25 -0.37 -0.46
C TYR A 7 -5.45 -1.82 -0.92
N PRO A 8 -4.44 -2.69 -0.78
CA PRO A 8 -4.52 -4.06 -1.27
C PRO A 8 -5.45 -4.93 -0.41
N ASN A 9 -5.86 -6.07 -0.97
CA ASN A 9 -6.41 -7.17 -0.17
C ASN A 9 -5.30 -7.79 0.70
N ALA A 10 -5.67 -8.60 1.70
CA ALA A 10 -4.73 -9.44 2.45
C ALA A 10 -4.29 -10.67 1.62
N GLY A 11 -3.69 -10.41 0.46
CA GLY A 11 -3.33 -11.41 -0.54
C GLY A 11 -4.42 -11.73 -1.55
N LEU A 12 -4.18 -12.78 -2.34
CA LEU A 12 -5.16 -13.26 -3.31
C LEU A 12 -6.31 -13.98 -2.58
N PRO A 13 -7.56 -13.86 -3.08
CA PRO A 13 -8.67 -14.64 -2.54
C PRO A 13 -8.35 -16.14 -2.56
N ASN A 14 -8.45 -16.79 -1.39
CA ASN A 14 -8.21 -18.20 -1.22
C ASN A 14 -9.40 -18.86 -0.50
N PRO A 15 -10.26 -19.62 -1.21
CA PRO A 15 -11.39 -20.33 -0.62
C PRO A 15 -11.01 -21.40 0.41
N MET A 16 -9.75 -21.82 0.45
CA MET A 16 -9.24 -22.81 1.40
C MET A 16 -8.70 -22.17 2.69
N SER A 17 -8.57 -20.84 2.74
CA SER A 17 -8.23 -20.10 3.95
C SER A 17 -9.46 -19.96 4.85
N ASP A 18 -9.27 -20.07 6.16
CA ASP A 18 -10.31 -19.82 7.16
C ASP A 18 -10.93 -18.41 7.03
N THR A 19 -10.15 -17.43 6.55
CA THR A 19 -10.61 -16.04 6.41
C THR A 19 -10.97 -15.66 4.97
N GLY A 20 -10.73 -16.56 4.01
CA GLY A 20 -10.79 -16.29 2.57
C GLY A 20 -9.54 -15.59 2.01
N PHE A 21 -8.54 -15.29 2.86
CA PHE A 21 -7.30 -14.58 2.54
C PHE A 21 -6.14 -15.13 3.40
N ASP A 22 -4.92 -15.17 2.86
CA ASP A 22 -3.78 -15.85 3.51
C ASP A 22 -2.76 -14.91 4.14
N GLU A 23 -2.67 -13.66 3.68
CA GLU A 23 -1.62 -12.77 4.19
C GLU A 23 -1.92 -12.32 5.61
N THR A 24 -0.89 -12.33 6.43
CA THR A 24 -0.93 -11.83 7.80
C THR A 24 -0.67 -10.32 7.85
N PRO A 25 -0.94 -9.64 8.98
CA PRO A 25 -0.58 -8.23 9.17
C PRO A 25 0.88 -7.92 8.82
N GLU A 26 1.82 -8.80 9.19
CA GLU A 26 3.25 -8.64 8.93
C GLU A 26 3.58 -8.71 7.43
N VAL A 27 2.97 -9.65 6.70
CA VAL A 27 3.22 -9.82 5.26
C VAL A 27 2.68 -8.61 4.49
N THR A 28 1.40 -8.28 4.68
CA THR A 28 0.77 -7.16 3.96
C THR A 28 1.44 -5.83 4.30
N SER A 29 1.76 -5.57 5.57
CA SER A 29 2.42 -4.33 5.99
C SER A 29 3.82 -4.17 5.39
N ARG A 30 4.61 -5.24 5.29
CA ARG A 30 5.93 -5.21 4.63
C ARG A 30 5.82 -4.84 3.15
N LEU A 31 4.90 -5.45 2.42
CA LEU A 31 4.71 -5.17 0.99
C LEU A 31 4.25 -3.72 0.75
N VAL A 32 3.35 -3.22 1.61
CA VAL A 32 2.92 -1.81 1.56
C VAL A 32 4.06 -0.85 1.93
N HIS A 33 4.90 -1.23 2.90
CA HIS A 33 6.10 -0.46 3.27
C HIS A 33 7.07 -0.32 2.12
N GLU A 34 7.32 -1.37 1.33
CA GLU A 34 8.17 -1.31 0.14
C GLU A 34 7.69 -0.21 -0.84
N PHE A 35 6.37 -0.11 -1.06
CA PHE A 35 5.81 0.94 -1.94
C PHE A 35 5.97 2.35 -1.36
N ALA A 36 5.84 2.49 -0.04
CA ALA A 36 6.04 3.75 0.65
C ALA A 36 7.51 4.19 0.64
N ALA A 37 8.43 3.27 0.92
CA ALA A 37 9.88 3.50 0.92
C ALA A 37 10.42 3.86 -0.47
N GLU A 38 9.82 3.31 -1.53
CA GLU A 38 10.14 3.68 -2.91
C GLU A 38 9.49 5.02 -3.36
N GLY A 39 8.69 5.66 -2.49
CA GLY A 39 8.03 6.92 -2.81
C GLY A 39 6.98 6.79 -3.92
N LEU A 40 6.27 5.66 -3.95
CA LEU A 40 5.25 5.38 -4.97
C LEU A 40 3.84 5.82 -4.56
N VAL A 41 3.58 5.96 -3.27
CA VAL A 41 2.23 6.17 -2.72
C VAL A 41 2.12 7.43 -1.86
N ASN A 42 0.91 7.97 -1.77
CA ASN A 42 0.57 9.10 -0.90
C ASN A 42 -0.36 8.68 0.25
N ILE A 43 -1.22 7.71 -0.01
CA ILE A 43 -2.16 7.14 0.95
C ILE A 43 -2.04 5.62 0.86
N VAL A 44 -2.01 4.95 2.00
CA VAL A 44 -2.05 3.50 2.10
C VAL A 44 -3.16 3.04 3.02
N GLY A 45 -3.69 1.84 2.77
CA GLY A 45 -4.76 1.24 3.58
C GLY A 45 -4.93 -0.24 3.25
N GLY A 46 -6.13 -0.76 3.47
CA GLY A 46 -6.48 -2.15 3.18
C GLY A 46 -7.87 -2.30 2.57
N CYS A 47 -8.08 -3.39 1.85
CA CYS A 47 -9.35 -3.78 1.22
C CYS A 47 -9.84 -5.11 1.84
N CYS A 48 -10.27 -6.08 1.02
CA CYS A 48 -10.80 -7.36 1.48
C CYS A 48 -9.75 -8.18 2.23
N GLY A 49 -10.16 -8.84 3.31
CA GLY A 49 -9.28 -9.65 4.15
C GLY A 49 -8.43 -8.85 5.15
N THR A 50 -8.27 -7.54 4.96
CA THR A 50 -7.54 -6.72 5.93
C THR A 50 -8.37 -6.50 7.20
N THR A 51 -7.71 -6.54 8.35
CA THR A 51 -8.31 -6.38 9.70
C THR A 51 -7.73 -5.15 10.40
N PRO A 52 -8.26 -4.73 11.57
CA PRO A 52 -7.63 -3.66 12.36
C PRO A 52 -6.14 -3.91 12.65
N ASP A 53 -5.73 -5.17 12.85
CA ASP A 53 -4.33 -5.52 13.07
C ASP A 53 -3.48 -5.28 11.82
N HIS A 54 -4.02 -5.54 10.63
CA HIS A 54 -3.35 -5.20 9.37
C HIS A 54 -3.16 -3.69 9.24
N ILE A 55 -4.19 -2.90 9.52
CA ILE A 55 -4.12 -1.44 9.43
C ILE A 55 -3.12 -0.88 10.45
N ALA A 56 -3.08 -1.42 11.67
CA ALA A 56 -2.09 -1.05 12.68
C ALA A 56 -0.66 -1.37 12.23
N ALA A 57 -0.43 -2.56 11.66
CA ALA A 57 0.87 -2.97 11.13
C ALA A 57 1.31 -2.11 9.94
N ILE A 58 0.41 -1.82 9.00
CA ILE A 58 0.66 -0.92 7.87
C ILE A 58 1.05 0.47 8.39
N ALA A 59 0.26 1.05 9.30
CA ALA A 59 0.51 2.37 9.86
C ALA A 59 1.87 2.44 10.57
N ALA A 60 2.22 1.42 11.35
CA ALA A 60 3.53 1.33 12.00
C ALA A 60 4.68 1.20 10.99
N GLY A 61 4.49 0.37 9.95
CA GLY A 61 5.50 0.12 8.91
C GLY A 61 5.83 1.37 8.10
N VAL A 62 4.83 2.19 7.76
CA VAL A 62 5.03 3.40 6.92
C VAL A 62 5.27 4.68 7.72
N ALA A 63 5.26 4.64 9.06
CA ALA A 63 5.24 5.85 9.91
C ALA A 63 6.43 6.81 9.70
N LYS A 64 7.56 6.32 9.17
CA LYS A 64 8.77 7.11 8.91
C LYS A 64 8.94 7.51 7.45
N GLU A 65 8.09 7.00 6.57
CA GLU A 65 8.22 7.23 5.13
C GLU A 65 7.56 8.55 4.73
N ALA A 66 8.21 9.27 3.81
CA ALA A 66 7.64 10.47 3.24
C ALA A 66 6.65 10.09 2.12
N PRO A 67 5.49 10.76 2.01
CA PRO A 67 4.60 10.57 0.88
C PRO A 67 5.30 10.89 -0.44
N ARG A 68 4.93 10.18 -1.51
CA ARG A 68 5.39 10.47 -2.87
C ARG A 68 5.35 11.96 -3.17
N LEU A 69 6.51 12.55 -3.45
CA LEU A 69 6.61 13.91 -3.97
C LEU A 69 6.15 13.91 -5.43
N ARG A 70 5.30 14.86 -5.80
CA ARG A 70 4.94 15.05 -7.21
C ARG A 70 6.12 15.73 -7.93
N PRO A 71 6.74 15.12 -8.94
CA PRO A 71 7.30 15.95 -9.99
C PRO A 71 6.11 16.63 -10.68
N PHE A 72 6.16 17.96 -10.83
CA PHE A 72 5.33 18.62 -11.83
C PHE A 72 5.61 17.92 -13.16
N TYR A 73 4.64 17.23 -13.75
CA TYR A 73 4.78 16.81 -15.14
C TYR A 73 4.71 18.08 -15.98
N ARG A 74 5.87 18.62 -16.37
CA ARG A 74 5.93 19.42 -17.59
C ARG A 74 5.79 18.42 -18.71
N GLU A 75 4.70 18.52 -19.44
CA GLU A 75 4.59 17.93 -20.77
C GLU A 75 5.91 18.21 -21.51
N ALA A 76 6.56 17.16 -22.01
CA ALA A 76 7.76 17.33 -22.81
C ALA A 76 7.35 18.15 -24.03
N GLN A 77 7.79 19.41 -24.11
CA GLN A 77 7.52 20.22 -25.28
C GLN A 77 8.10 19.48 -26.49
N PRO A 78 7.31 19.19 -27.53
CA PRO A 78 7.87 18.68 -28.77
C PRO A 78 8.93 19.68 -29.25
N ALA A 79 10.08 19.15 -29.64
CA ALA A 79 11.19 19.91 -30.21
C ALA A 79 10.76 20.69 -31.47
#